data_AF-A0A2P4XTS7-F1
#
_entry.id   AF-A0A2P4XTS7-F1
#
_cell.length_a   1.000
_cell.length_b   1.000
_cell.length_c   1.000
_cell.angle_alpha   90.00
_cell.angle_beta   90.00
_cell.angle_gamma   90.00
#
_symmetry.space_group_name_H-M   'P 1'
#
loop_
_entity.id
_entity.type
_entity.pdbx_description
1 polymer ?
#
loop_
_entity_poly.entity_id
_entity_poly.type
_entity_poly.pdbx_seq_one_letter_code
_entity_poly.pdbx_strand_id
1 'polypeptide(L)'
;QHPKSCTILIKGPNEHTIAQIKDAIRDGVRAVNNAVEDKGVVPGAAAFELAANEALNKFKGTVKGRAKLGVQAFADALLVIPKVLAENSGLDVQDTLIAVQEEHQNSGMPVGIDLFSGEPMLPEQEGIWDNYRVKRQFIHLATTLASQLLLVDEVMRAGKQMGGGGMPEQ
;
A
#
# COMPACT_ATOMS: atom_id res chain seq x y z
N GLN A 1 -28.02 30.58 -5.63
CA GLN A 1 -28.26 29.13 -5.77
C GLN A 1 -26.92 28.42 -5.63
N HIS A 2 -26.81 27.38 -4.79
CA HIS A 2 -25.58 26.58 -4.66
C HIS A 2 -25.79 25.24 -5.38
N PRO A 3 -25.44 25.12 -6.68
CA PRO A 3 -25.62 23.86 -7.40
C PRO A 3 -24.74 22.77 -6.77
N LYS A 4 -25.37 21.66 -6.37
CA LYS A 4 -24.70 20.50 -5.72
C LYS A 4 -24.40 19.35 -6.68
N SER A 5 -24.75 19.49 -7.96
CA SER A 5 -24.57 18.47 -8.98
C SER A 5 -23.67 19.00 -10.09
N CYS A 6 -22.66 18.21 -10.45
CA CYS A 6 -21.67 18.52 -11.47
C CYS A 6 -21.51 17.32 -12.41
N THR A 7 -21.19 17.58 -13.67
CA THR A 7 -20.93 16.54 -14.68
C THR A 7 -19.49 16.68 -15.18
N ILE A 8 -18.72 15.59 -15.17
CA ILE A 8 -17.39 15.52 -15.77
C ILE A 8 -17.52 14.79 -17.12
N LEU A 9 -17.33 15.52 -18.22
CA LEU A 9 -17.34 14.95 -19.57
C LEU A 9 -15.96 14.40 -19.90
N ILE A 10 -15.86 13.08 -20.13
CA ILE A 10 -14.62 12.42 -20.53
C ILE A 10 -14.64 12.22 -22.05
N LYS A 11 -13.58 12.67 -22.73
CA LYS A 11 -13.35 12.41 -24.16
C LYS A 11 -12.09 11.57 -24.31
N GLY A 12 -12.14 10.56 -25.16
CA GLY A 12 -11.00 9.69 -25.42
C GLY A 12 -11.09 9.05 -26.81
N PRO A 13 -9.97 8.51 -27.33
CA PRO A 13 -9.89 7.98 -28.70
C PRO A 13 -10.59 6.63 -28.87
N ASN A 14 -10.74 5.84 -27.80
CA ASN A 14 -11.40 4.53 -27.81
C ASN A 14 -12.05 4.23 -26.43
N GLU A 15 -12.94 3.25 -26.38
CA GLU A 15 -13.70 2.91 -25.16
C GLU A 15 -12.81 2.44 -24.01
N HIS A 16 -11.74 1.69 -24.31
CA HIS A 16 -10.81 1.19 -23.29
C HIS A 16 -10.08 2.32 -22.56
N THR A 17 -9.58 3.32 -23.30
CA THR A 17 -8.95 4.51 -22.73
C THR A 17 -9.95 5.32 -21.90
N ILE A 18 -11.20 5.46 -22.38
CA ILE A 18 -12.25 6.17 -21.63
C ILE A 18 -12.55 5.45 -20.31
N ALA A 19 -12.61 4.12 -20.30
CA ALA A 19 -12.82 3.33 -19.09
C ALA A 19 -11.69 3.53 -18.07
N GLN A 20 -10.43 3.47 -18.50
CA GLN A 20 -9.27 3.71 -17.63
C GLN A 20 -9.28 5.12 -17.04
N ILE A 21 -9.56 6.15 -17.85
CA ILE A 21 -9.65 7.54 -17.39
C ILE A 21 -10.80 7.70 -16.39
N LYS A 22 -11.94 7.05 -16.64
CA LYS A 22 -13.10 7.09 -15.74
C LYS A 22 -12.75 6.52 -14.36
N ASP A 23 -12.03 5.39 -14.31
CA ASP A 23 -11.61 4.78 -13.06
C ASP A 23 -10.58 5.66 -12.35
N ALA A 24 -9.59 6.21 -13.07
CA ALA A 24 -8.61 7.15 -12.51
C ALA A 24 -9.27 8.42 -11.91
N ILE A 25 -10.26 9.00 -12.59
CA ILE A 25 -11.02 10.15 -12.08
C ILE A 25 -11.80 9.75 -10.83
N ARG A 26 -12.43 8.57 -10.83
CA ARG A 26 -13.18 8.08 -9.67
C ARG A 26 -12.26 7.92 -8.46
N ASP A 27 -11.06 7.39 -8.65
CA ASP A 27 -10.07 7.21 -7.59
C ASP A 27 -9.52 8.54 -7.10
N GLY A 28 -9.19 9.46 -8.01
CA GLY A 28 -8.75 10.82 -7.66
C GLY A 28 -9.80 11.60 -6.87
N VAL A 29 -11.06 11.58 -7.29
CA VAL A 29 -12.17 12.24 -6.55
C VAL A 29 -12.35 11.61 -5.17
N ARG A 30 -12.23 10.28 -5.05
CA ARG A 30 -12.27 9.59 -3.76
C ARG A 30 -11.10 9.97 -2.87
N ALA A 31 -9.88 10.04 -3.39
CA ALA A 31 -8.69 10.44 -2.64
C ALA A 31 -8.82 11.87 -2.10
N VAL A 32 -9.31 12.80 -2.92
CA VAL A 32 -9.58 14.18 -2.49
C VAL A 32 -10.69 14.21 -1.44
N ASN A 33 -11.80 13.50 -1.65
CA ASN A 33 -12.89 13.45 -0.67
C ASN A 33 -12.41 12.90 0.69
N ASN A 34 -11.60 11.84 0.66
CA ASN A 34 -10.99 11.26 1.85
C ASN A 34 -10.09 12.26 2.57
N ALA A 35 -9.26 13.01 1.84
CA ALA A 35 -8.39 14.04 2.42
C ALA A 35 -9.19 15.16 3.07
N VAL A 36 -10.26 15.61 2.43
CA VAL A 36 -11.15 16.67 2.95
C VAL A 36 -11.89 16.21 4.21
N GLU A 37 -12.41 14.99 4.21
CA GLU A 37 -13.13 14.42 5.35
C GLU A 37 -12.21 14.15 6.55
N ASP A 38 -11.03 13.55 6.33
CA ASP A 38 -10.07 13.22 7.39
C ASP A 38 -9.32 14.45 7.92
N LYS A 39 -9.21 15.51 7.11
CA LYS A 39 -8.40 16.71 7.38
C LYS A 39 -6.92 16.38 7.68
N GLY A 40 -6.43 15.28 7.12
CA GLY A 40 -5.09 14.77 7.36
C GLY A 40 -4.56 13.95 6.19
N VAL A 41 -3.28 14.14 5.89
CA VAL A 41 -2.52 13.40 4.88
C VAL A 41 -1.20 12.95 5.49
N VAL A 42 -0.60 11.92 4.90
CA VAL A 42 0.70 11.38 5.31
C VAL A 42 1.69 11.43 4.14
N PRO A 43 2.99 11.64 4.40
CA PRO A 43 4.00 11.61 3.34
C PRO A 43 3.94 10.28 2.56
N GLY A 44 3.82 10.39 1.23
CA GLY A 44 3.77 9.23 0.33
C GLY A 44 5.16 8.75 -0.07
N ALA A 45 5.31 8.26 -1.31
CA ALA A 45 6.59 7.80 -1.87
C ALA A 45 7.34 6.77 -0.98
N ALA A 46 6.58 5.89 -0.31
CA ALA A 46 7.07 4.92 0.68
C ALA A 46 7.74 5.50 1.95
N ALA A 47 7.69 6.81 2.17
CA ALA A 47 8.28 7.45 3.35
C ALA A 47 7.64 6.97 4.65
N PHE A 48 6.32 6.78 4.64
CA PHE A 48 5.60 6.23 5.79
C PHE A 48 6.09 4.82 6.15
N GLU A 49 6.25 3.94 5.16
CA GLU A 49 6.69 2.56 5.36
C GLU A 49 8.12 2.48 5.90
N LEU A 50 9.01 3.34 5.41
CA LEU A 50 10.39 3.45 5.88
C LEU A 50 10.45 3.97 7.33
N ALA A 51 9.71 5.03 7.64
CA ALA A 51 9.62 5.56 8.99
C ALA A 51 9.00 4.55 9.97
N ALA A 52 7.98 3.81 9.53
CA ALA A 52 7.37 2.76 10.32
C ALA A 52 8.34 1.59 10.57
N ASN A 53 9.14 1.19 9.59
CA ASN A 53 10.19 0.19 9.76
C ASN A 53 11.20 0.61 10.84
N GLU A 54 11.70 1.84 10.78
CA GLU A 54 12.65 2.35 11.77
C GLU A 54 12.02 2.42 13.18
N ALA A 55 10.80 2.93 13.28
CA ALA A 55 10.07 3.01 14.54
C ALA A 55 9.86 1.61 15.17
N LEU A 56 9.53 0.61 14.35
CA LEU A 56 9.40 -0.78 14.80
C LEU A 56 10.73 -1.39 15.21
N ASN A 57 11.82 -1.08 14.50
CA ASN A 57 13.17 -1.52 14.87
C ASN A 57 13.64 -0.91 16.20
N LYS A 58 13.29 0.34 16.48
CA LYS A 58 13.49 0.97 17.80
C LYS A 58 12.61 0.30 18.87
N PHE A 59 11.34 0.06 18.57
CA PHE A 59 10.40 -0.59 19.48
C PHE A 59 10.81 -2.04 19.82
N LYS A 60 11.38 -2.77 18.86
CA LYS A 60 11.92 -4.13 19.03
C LYS A 60 12.90 -4.25 20.20
N GLY A 61 13.64 -3.19 20.54
CA GLY A 61 14.53 -3.16 21.70
C GLY A 61 13.80 -3.26 23.05
N THR A 62 12.55 -2.82 23.11
CA THR A 62 11.70 -2.84 24.32
C THR A 62 10.95 -4.16 24.51
N VAL A 63 10.82 -4.97 23.45
CA VAL A 63 10.05 -6.21 23.45
C VAL A 63 10.93 -7.39 23.87
N LYS A 64 10.42 -8.23 24.80
CA LYS A 64 11.12 -9.40 25.33
C LYS A 64 10.62 -10.71 24.69
N GLY A 65 11.51 -11.70 24.62
CA GLY A 65 11.18 -13.06 24.20
C GLY A 65 10.89 -13.21 22.71
N ARG A 66 10.11 -14.23 22.35
CA ARG A 66 9.83 -14.62 20.96
C ARG A 66 9.07 -13.54 20.17
N ALA A 67 8.31 -12.68 20.84
CA ALA A 67 7.59 -11.58 20.20
C ALA A 67 8.52 -10.62 19.44
N LYS A 68 9.80 -10.52 19.84
CA LYS A 68 10.83 -9.73 19.15
C LYS A 68 11.01 -10.13 17.68
N LEU A 69 10.87 -11.42 17.38
CA LEU A 69 10.95 -11.95 16.01
C LEU A 69 9.74 -11.54 15.18
N GLY A 70 8.55 -11.50 15.78
CA GLY A 70 7.33 -11.03 15.12
C GLY A 70 7.40 -9.54 14.76
N VAL A 71 7.92 -8.71 15.68
CA VAL A 71 8.13 -7.27 15.40
C VAL A 71 9.13 -7.08 14.25
N GLN A 72 10.23 -7.82 14.25
CA GLN A 72 11.21 -7.78 13.15
C GLN A 72 10.57 -8.17 11.82
N ALA A 73 9.86 -9.31 11.78
CA ALA A 73 9.23 -9.79 10.56
C ALA A 73 8.19 -8.80 10.01
N PHE A 74 7.43 -8.16 10.89
CA PHE A 74 6.47 -7.13 10.50
C PHE A 74 7.17 -5.87 9.96
N ALA A 75 8.25 -5.42 10.60
CA ALA A 75 9.06 -4.30 10.10
C ALA A 75 9.63 -4.60 8.71
N ASP A 76 10.19 -5.79 8.50
CA ASP A 76 10.77 -6.20 7.21
C ASP A 76 9.70 -6.34 6.12
N ALA A 77 8.49 -6.78 6.49
CA ALA A 77 7.37 -6.88 5.57
C ALA A 77 6.92 -5.51 5.04
N LEU A 78 6.99 -4.43 5.85
CA LEU A 78 6.66 -3.08 5.38
C LEU A 78 7.60 -2.60 4.28
N LEU A 79 8.86 -3.07 4.26
CA LEU A 79 9.83 -2.72 3.22
C LEU A 79 9.49 -3.33 1.86
N VAL A 80 8.48 -4.20 1.74
CA VAL A 80 8.05 -4.72 0.43
C VAL A 80 7.55 -3.59 -0.49
N ILE A 81 6.90 -2.57 0.05
CA ILE A 81 6.35 -1.47 -0.73
C ILE A 81 7.47 -0.65 -1.41
N PRO A 82 8.47 -0.12 -0.68
CA PRO A 82 9.58 0.58 -1.32
C PRO A 82 10.40 -0.33 -2.26
N LYS A 83 10.56 -1.62 -1.94
CA LYS A 83 11.24 -2.57 -2.84
C LYS A 83 10.56 -2.68 -4.20
N VAL A 84 9.25 -2.91 -4.17
CA VAL A 84 8.45 -3.07 -5.40
C VAL A 84 8.38 -1.76 -6.19
N LEU A 85 8.36 -0.61 -5.51
CA LEU A 85 8.42 0.69 -6.19
C LEU A 85 9.76 0.89 -6.92
N ALA A 86 10.89 0.58 -6.27
CA ALA A 86 12.20 0.64 -6.90
C ALA A 86 12.33 -0.36 -8.07
N GLU A 87 11.90 -1.61 -7.86
CA GLU A 87 11.95 -2.67 -8.88
C GLU A 87 11.11 -2.31 -10.12
N ASN A 88 9.88 -1.85 -9.93
CA ASN A 88 9.01 -1.44 -11.05
C ASN A 88 9.55 -0.21 -11.79
N SER A 89 10.42 0.57 -11.16
CA SER A 89 11.07 1.74 -11.75
C SER A 89 12.40 1.40 -12.42
N GLY A 90 12.84 0.13 -12.37
CA GLY A 90 14.09 -0.32 -12.96
C GLY A 90 15.35 0.10 -12.19
N LEU A 91 15.20 0.49 -10.92
CA LEU A 91 16.29 0.91 -10.04
C LEU A 91 16.91 -0.29 -9.33
N ASP A 92 18.14 -0.14 -8.83
CA ASP A 92 18.70 -1.14 -7.92
C ASP A 92 18.00 -1.04 -6.56
N VAL A 93 17.28 -2.11 -6.22
CA VAL A 93 16.43 -2.17 -5.02
C VAL A 93 17.23 -2.04 -3.73
N GLN A 94 18.46 -2.58 -3.69
CA GLN A 94 19.28 -2.56 -2.47
C GLN A 94 19.90 -1.19 -2.29
N ASP A 95 20.52 -0.64 -3.33
CA ASP A 95 21.20 0.65 -3.25
C ASP A 95 20.21 1.78 -2.95
N THR A 96 19.05 1.78 -3.62
CA THR A 96 17.98 2.77 -3.39
C THR A 96 17.48 2.72 -1.94
N LEU A 97 17.23 1.52 -1.41
CA LEU A 97 16.75 1.37 -0.04
C LEU A 97 17.78 1.83 0.99
N ILE A 98 19.05 1.47 0.79
CA ILE A 98 20.13 1.85 1.71
C ILE A 98 20.26 3.38 1.73
N ALA A 99 20.32 4.02 0.56
CA ALA A 99 20.42 5.47 0.45
C ALA A 99 19.27 6.18 1.17
N VAL A 100 18.03 5.74 0.96
CA VAL A 100 16.85 6.38 1.56
C VAL A 100 16.77 6.13 3.06
N GLN A 101 17.17 4.94 3.53
CA GLN A 101 17.23 4.63 4.97
C GLN A 101 18.31 5.44 5.68
N GLU A 102 19.49 5.59 5.08
CA GLU A 102 20.56 6.42 5.63
C GLU A 102 20.14 7.89 5.73
N GLU A 103 19.54 8.43 4.66
CA GLU A 103 19.06 9.82 4.66
C GLU A 103 17.92 10.03 5.67
N HIS A 104 17.00 9.07 5.81
CA HIS A 104 15.95 9.12 6.82
C HIS A 104 16.53 9.16 8.24
N GLN A 105 17.51 8.31 8.53
CA GLN A 105 18.15 8.25 9.85
C GLN A 105 18.95 9.51 10.17
N ASN A 106 19.62 10.10 9.18
CA ASN A 106 20.44 11.30 9.35
C ASN A 106 19.58 12.56 9.52
N SER A 107 18.54 12.71 8.69
CA SER A 107 17.68 13.90 8.70
C SER A 107 16.60 13.86 9.78
N GLY A 108 16.13 12.66 10.16
CA GLY A 108 14.94 12.48 11.00
C GLY A 108 13.63 12.93 10.34
N MET A 109 13.66 13.29 9.05
CA MET A 109 12.51 13.73 8.28
C MET A 109 11.88 12.55 7.53
N PRO A 110 10.59 12.57 7.17
CA PRO A 110 9.99 11.50 6.37
C PRO A 110 10.53 11.53 4.93
N VAL A 111 11.58 10.75 4.65
CA VAL A 111 12.22 10.66 3.33
C VAL A 111 11.60 9.51 2.54
N GLY A 112 11.28 9.77 1.28
CA GLY A 112 10.74 8.80 0.32
C GLY A 112 11.70 8.55 -0.83
N ILE A 113 11.24 7.75 -1.79
CA ILE A 113 12.00 7.35 -2.97
C ILE A 113 11.54 8.16 -4.18
N ASP A 114 12.48 8.82 -4.87
CA ASP A 114 12.21 9.35 -6.20
C ASP A 114 12.35 8.21 -7.22
N LEU A 115 11.26 7.89 -7.91
CA LEU A 115 11.23 6.80 -8.88
C LEU A 115 11.97 7.13 -10.18
N PHE A 116 12.28 8.40 -10.45
CA PHE A 116 13.00 8.80 -11.66
C PHE A 116 14.52 8.78 -11.47
N SER A 117 15.01 9.32 -10.35
CA SER A 117 16.44 9.37 -10.05
C SER A 117 16.92 8.18 -9.22
N GLY A 118 16.05 7.55 -8.44
CA GLY A 118 16.41 6.56 -7.42
C GLY A 118 17.02 7.16 -6.15
N GLU A 119 17.06 8.50 -6.05
CA GLU A 119 17.65 9.19 -4.92
C GLU A 119 16.62 9.43 -3.79
N PRO A 120 17.09 9.64 -2.54
CA PRO A 120 16.24 10.05 -1.45
C PRO A 120 15.64 11.44 -1.69
N MET A 121 14.34 11.60 -1.41
CA MET A 121 13.63 12.87 -1.58
C MET A 121 12.61 13.13 -0.46
N LEU A 122 12.25 14.39 -0.23
CA LEU A 122 11.22 14.76 0.73
C LEU A 122 9.84 14.80 0.04
N PRO A 123 8.90 13.88 0.36
CA PRO A 123 7.58 13.81 -0.30
C PRO A 123 6.77 15.09 -0.16
N GLU A 124 6.96 15.82 0.93
CA GLU A 124 6.30 17.10 1.18
C GLU A 124 6.69 18.17 0.14
N GLN A 125 7.97 18.22 -0.25
CA GLN A 125 8.47 19.21 -1.22
C GLN A 125 7.99 18.90 -2.64
N GLU A 126 7.89 17.61 -2.97
CA GLU A 126 7.39 17.13 -4.26
C GLU A 126 5.85 17.03 -4.32
N GLY A 127 5.16 17.30 -3.22
CA GLY A 127 3.70 17.22 -3.14
C GLY A 127 3.14 15.80 -3.21
N ILE A 128 3.93 14.78 -2.88
CA ILE A 128 3.51 13.38 -2.87
C ILE A 128 2.91 13.02 -1.51
N TRP A 129 1.59 12.94 -1.47
CA TRP A 129 0.81 12.70 -0.26
C TRP A 129 -0.15 11.52 -0.41
N ASP A 130 -0.25 10.72 0.65
CA ASP A 130 -1.23 9.65 0.78
C ASP A 130 -2.33 10.02 1.80
N ASN A 131 -3.52 9.43 1.64
CA ASN A 131 -4.59 9.59 2.62
C ASN A 131 -4.29 8.79 3.90
N TYR A 132 -4.46 9.43 5.06
CA TYR A 132 -4.30 8.78 6.36
C TYR A 132 -5.18 7.52 6.51
N ARG A 133 -6.48 7.60 6.17
CA ARG A 133 -7.38 6.44 6.29
C ARG A 133 -6.94 5.25 5.45
N VAL A 134 -6.31 5.47 4.30
CA VAL A 134 -5.86 4.39 3.42
C VAL A 134 -4.73 3.61 4.10
N LYS A 135 -3.69 4.31 4.58
CA LYS A 135 -2.57 3.66 5.32
C LYS A 135 -3.05 2.97 6.60
N ARG A 136 -3.93 3.62 7.38
CA ARG A 136 -4.51 3.04 8.60
C ARG A 136 -5.27 1.75 8.29
N GLN A 137 -6.15 1.78 7.29
CA GLN A 137 -6.97 0.63 6.93
C GLN A 137 -6.11 -0.50 6.37
N PHE A 138 -5.11 -0.16 5.55
CA PHE A 138 -4.15 -1.12 4.99
C PHE A 138 -3.46 -1.92 6.11
N ILE A 139 -2.85 -1.24 7.10
CA ILE A 139 -2.20 -1.91 8.22
C ILE A 139 -3.18 -2.78 8.99
N HIS A 140 -4.36 -2.24 9.31
CA HIS A 140 -5.35 -2.96 10.11
C HIS A 140 -5.84 -4.25 9.42
N LEU A 141 -6.19 -4.17 8.14
CA LEU A 141 -6.65 -5.32 7.36
C LEU A 141 -5.54 -6.33 7.15
N ALA A 142 -4.35 -5.90 6.74
CA ALA A 142 -3.23 -6.79 6.47
C ALA A 142 -2.87 -7.61 7.71
N THR A 143 -2.78 -6.98 8.89
CA THR A 143 -2.49 -7.68 10.14
C THR A 143 -3.62 -8.64 10.53
N THR A 144 -4.88 -8.23 10.37
CA THR A 144 -6.04 -9.08 10.72
C THR A 144 -6.10 -10.33 9.84
N LEU A 145 -5.94 -10.16 8.53
CA LEU A 145 -5.97 -11.26 7.56
C LEU A 145 -4.77 -12.19 7.75
N ALA A 146 -3.56 -11.64 7.90
CA ALA A 146 -2.36 -12.46 8.16
C ALA A 146 -2.54 -13.30 9.44
N SER A 147 -3.08 -12.70 10.51
CA SER A 147 -3.34 -13.42 11.76
C SER A 147 -4.36 -14.54 11.58
N GLN A 148 -5.43 -14.30 10.81
CA GLN A 148 -6.43 -15.34 10.51
C GLN A 148 -5.82 -16.48 9.69
N LEU A 149 -5.03 -16.16 8.66
CA LEU A 149 -4.39 -17.15 7.80
C LEU A 149 -3.38 -18.00 8.56
N LEU A 150 -2.59 -17.41 9.47
CA LEU A 150 -1.61 -18.13 10.29
C LEU A 150 -2.25 -19.09 11.31
N LEU A 151 -3.55 -18.93 11.61
CA LEU A 151 -4.29 -19.84 12.49
C LEU A 151 -4.90 -21.04 11.74
N VAL A 152 -4.90 -21.02 10.40
CA VAL A 152 -5.40 -22.12 9.59
C VAL A 152 -4.31 -23.17 9.45
N ASP A 153 -4.52 -24.33 10.05
CA ASP A 153 -3.60 -25.48 9.94
C ASP A 153 -3.92 -26.33 8.71
N GLU A 154 -5.21 -26.65 8.50
CA GLU A 154 -5.66 -27.45 7.37
C GLU A 154 -6.91 -26.87 6.70
N VAL A 155 -6.97 -27.00 5.36
CA VAL A 155 -8.14 -26.66 4.55
C VAL A 155 -8.71 -27.93 3.93
N MET A 156 -9.77 -28.47 4.53
CA MET A 156 -10.49 -29.61 3.97
C MET A 156 -11.60 -29.13 3.02
N ARG A 157 -11.46 -29.44 1.73
CA ARG A 157 -12.54 -29.23 0.74
C ARG A 157 -13.52 -30.42 0.78
N ALA A 158 -14.60 -30.29 1.55
CA ALA A 158 -15.70 -31.25 1.51
C ALA A 158 -16.65 -30.92 0.35
N GLY A 159 -16.53 -31.67 -0.75
CA GLY A 159 -17.43 -31.62 -1.89
C GLY A 159 -17.54 -32.99 -2.54
N LYS A 160 -18.74 -33.57 -2.53
CA LYS A 160 -19.07 -34.75 -3.33
C LYS A 160 -18.93 -34.33 -4.78
N GLN A 161 -18.10 -35.00 -5.57
CA GLN A 161 -18.21 -34.95 -7.03
C GLN A 161 -19.64 -35.43 -7.32
N MET A 162 -20.57 -34.51 -7.63
CA MET A 162 -21.90 -34.91 -8.06
C MET A 162 -21.68 -35.78 -9.28
N GLY A 163 -22.07 -37.05 -9.13
CA GLY A 163 -21.74 -38.11 -10.06
C GLY A 163 -22.15 -37.78 -11.48
N GLY A 164 -21.43 -38.39 -12.42
CA GLY A 164 -21.99 -38.71 -13.72
C GLY A 164 -23.27 -39.51 -13.50
N GLY A 165 -24.42 -38.82 -13.53
CA GLY A 165 -25.72 -39.42 -13.74
C GLY A 165 -26.00 -39.35 -15.23
N GLY A 166 -25.96 -40.51 -15.90
CA GLY A 166 -26.32 -40.62 -17.31
C GLY A 166 -27.69 -40.00 -17.59
N MET A 167 -27.80 -39.32 -18.75
CA MET A 167 -29.07 -38.90 -19.33
C MET A 167 -29.95 -40.13 -19.54
N PRO A 168 -31.19 -40.17 -19.03
CA PRO A 168 -32.23 -40.99 -19.62
C PRO A 168 -32.74 -40.28 -20.87
N GLU A 169 -32.73 -41.00 -22.00
CA GLU A 169 -33.47 -40.65 -23.20
C GLU A 169 -34.97 -40.50 -22.90
N GLN A 170 -35.55 -39.39 -23.34
CA GLN A 170 -36.85 -39.32 -24.01
C GLN A 170 -37.02 -37.96 -24.69
#